data_AF-A0AAN7JBG0-F1
#
_entry.id   AF-A0AAN7JBG0-F1
#
_cell.length_a   1.000
_cell.length_b   1.000
_cell.length_c   1.000
_cell.angle_alpha   90.00
_cell.angle_beta   90.00
_cell.angle_gamma   90.00
#
_symmetry.space_group_name_H-M   'P 1'
#
loop_
_entity.id
_entity.type
_entity.pdbx_description
1 polymer ?
#
loop_
_entity_poly.entity_id
_entity_poly.type
_entity_poly.pdbx_seq_one_letter_code
_entity_poly.pdbx_strand_id
1 'polypeptide(L)'
;MRFNAQGLIMVGTILCFISIQSQTDFGTANFYGPPYVPSACYRNTYQSDDVAAVSDALWNNGEACGKIVNVRCIGATNLAPQPCKLNISVAATIIDYCLSKYVFSVIADPKAGRIRTAYEV
;
A
#
# COMPACT_ATOMS: atom_id res chain seq x y z
N MET A 1 -26.91 -30.03 -31.84
CA MET A 1 -27.05 -28.63 -31.38
C MET A 1 -26.32 -27.73 -32.36
N ARG A 2 -27.00 -26.81 -33.04
CA ARG A 2 -26.38 -25.83 -33.94
C ARG A 2 -26.09 -24.57 -33.12
N PHE A 3 -24.83 -24.31 -32.80
CA PHE A 3 -24.43 -23.06 -32.16
C PHE A 3 -24.49 -21.95 -33.20
N ASN A 4 -25.35 -20.94 -32.99
CA ASN A 4 -25.45 -19.79 -33.89
C ASN A 4 -24.21 -18.91 -33.67
N ALA A 5 -23.41 -18.71 -34.72
CA ALA A 5 -22.17 -17.93 -34.67
C ALA A 5 -22.41 -16.51 -34.12
N GLN A 6 -23.58 -15.92 -34.38
CA GLN A 6 -23.97 -14.62 -33.84
C GLN A 6 -24.12 -14.63 -32.32
N GLY A 7 -24.66 -15.72 -31.74
CA GLY A 7 -24.76 -15.88 -30.30
C GLY A 7 -23.39 -16.07 -29.64
N LEU A 8 -22.47 -16.78 -30.32
CA LEU A 8 -21.11 -17.00 -29.84
C LEU A 8 -20.28 -15.71 -29.84
N ILE A 9 -20.42 -14.90 -30.90
CA ILE A 9 -19.75 -13.59 -31.02
C ILE A 9 -20.28 -12.62 -29.95
N MET A 10 -21.59 -12.62 -29.70
CA MET A 10 -22.21 -11.77 -28.67
C MET A 10 -21.73 -12.13 -27.25
N VAL A 11 -21.59 -13.42 -26.93
CA VAL A 11 -21.05 -13.86 -25.64
C VAL A 11 -19.56 -13.50 -25.52
N GLY A 12 -18.78 -13.66 -26.60
CA GLY A 12 -17.36 -13.31 -26.63
C GLY A 12 -17.10 -11.81 -26.42
N THR A 13 -17.91 -10.94 -27.02
CA THR A 13 -17.80 -9.49 -26.78
C THR A 13 -18.22 -9.11 -25.37
N ILE A 14 -19.29 -9.68 -24.81
CA ILE A 14 -19.72 -9.44 -23.42
C ILE A 14 -18.62 -9.85 -22.42
N LEU A 15 -17.91 -10.96 -22.65
CA LEU A 15 -16.79 -11.41 -21.80
C LEU A 15 -15.56 -10.48 -21.87
N CYS A 16 -15.30 -9.85 -23.02
CA CYS A 16 -14.22 -8.86 -23.17
C CYS A 16 -14.55 -7.50 -22.53
N PHE A 17 -15.82 -7.18 -22.31
CA PHE A 17 -16.27 -5.95 -21.66
C PHE A 17 -16.33 -6.05 -20.12
N ILE A 18 -15.87 -7.15 -19.53
CA ILE A 18 -15.69 -7.24 -18.08
C ILE A 18 -14.45 -6.41 -17.73
N SER A 19 -14.70 -5.12 -17.54
CA SER A 19 -13.76 -4.02 -17.44
C SER A 19 -12.70 -4.22 -16.36
N ILE A 20 -11.52 -3.67 -16.62
CA ILE A 20 -10.44 -3.44 -15.65
C ILE A 20 -11.01 -2.62 -14.49
N GLN A 21 -11.31 -3.26 -13.36
CA GLN A 21 -11.66 -2.56 -12.14
C GLN A 21 -10.38 -2.00 -11.52
N SER A 22 -10.18 -0.69 -11.62
CA SER A 22 -9.15 -0.02 -10.82
C SER A 22 -9.65 0.03 -9.38
N GLN A 23 -9.24 -0.94 -8.57
CA GLN A 23 -9.51 -0.93 -7.14
C GLN A 23 -8.76 0.25 -6.52
N THR A 24 -9.50 1.22 -6.01
CA THR A 24 -8.96 2.34 -5.22
C THR A 24 -9.33 2.07 -3.78
N ASP A 25 -8.35 1.64 -2.99
CA ASP A 25 -8.53 1.46 -1.57
C ASP A 25 -8.33 2.78 -0.84
N PHE A 26 -9.10 2.98 0.22
CA PHE A 26 -9.05 4.17 1.06
C PHE A 26 -8.36 3.85 2.38
N GLY A 27 -7.50 4.74 2.84
CA GLY A 27 -6.80 4.59 4.10
C GLY A 27 -6.28 5.92 4.64
N THR A 28 -5.77 5.88 5.86
CA THR A 28 -5.07 7.01 6.48
C THR A 28 -3.57 6.86 6.28
N ALA A 29 -2.89 7.97 6.02
CA ALA A 29 -1.43 8.00 5.93
C ALA A 29 -0.85 8.86 7.07
N ASN A 30 0.36 8.51 7.48
CA ASN A 30 1.20 9.32 8.36
C ASN A 30 2.63 9.33 7.79
N PHE A 31 3.49 10.22 8.28
CA PHE A 31 4.86 10.33 7.79
C PHE A 31 5.89 9.88 8.83
N TYR A 32 7.03 9.41 8.36
CA TYR A 32 8.23 9.18 9.15
C TYR A 32 9.45 9.67 8.36
N GLY A 33 10.47 10.15 9.07
CA GLY A 33 11.67 10.70 8.44
C GLY A 33 12.80 9.68 8.31
N PRO A 34 13.87 10.03 7.57
CA PRO A 34 15.08 9.21 7.50
C PRO A 34 15.77 9.06 8.87
N PRO A 35 16.61 8.02 9.05
CA PRO A 35 17.01 7.03 8.05
C PRO A 35 15.93 5.97 7.77
N TYR A 36 15.75 5.63 6.50
CA TYR A 36 14.81 4.58 6.05
C TYR A 36 15.38 3.16 6.17
N VAL A 37 16.56 3.02 6.77
CA VAL A 37 17.25 1.77 7.04
C VAL A 37 17.44 1.58 8.56
N PRO A 38 17.43 0.33 9.08
CA PRO A 38 17.15 -0.92 8.38
C PRO A 38 15.67 -1.07 8.02
N SER A 39 15.32 -1.30 6.76
CA SER A 39 13.93 -1.56 6.36
C SER A 39 13.57 -3.05 6.44
N ALA A 40 12.30 -3.37 6.65
CA ALA A 40 11.85 -4.76 6.70
C ALA A 40 12.16 -5.53 5.39
N CYS A 41 12.10 -4.86 4.24
CA CYS A 41 12.36 -5.47 2.93
C CYS A 41 13.85 -5.54 2.56
N TYR A 42 14.61 -4.46 2.80
CA TYR A 42 15.94 -4.27 2.21
C TYR A 42 17.05 -4.12 3.26
N ARG A 43 16.75 -4.32 4.54
CA ARG A 43 17.73 -4.16 5.63
C ARG A 43 18.46 -2.82 5.46
N ASN A 44 19.78 -2.83 5.30
CA ASN A 44 20.61 -1.64 5.27
C ASN A 44 20.90 -1.08 3.86
N THR A 45 20.22 -1.56 2.81
CA THR A 45 20.63 -1.30 1.42
C THR A 45 19.62 -0.52 0.58
N TYR A 46 18.80 0.36 1.18
CA TYR A 46 17.85 1.19 0.44
C TYR A 46 18.26 2.67 0.44
N GLN A 47 18.26 3.30 -0.74
CA GLN A 47 18.78 4.66 -0.95
C GLN A 47 17.87 5.47 -1.89
N SER A 48 16.62 5.68 -1.49
CA SER A 48 15.67 6.60 -2.14
C SER A 48 14.71 7.17 -1.10
N ASP A 49 14.17 8.36 -1.37
CA ASP A 49 13.22 9.07 -0.53
C ASP A 49 11.75 8.72 -0.84
N ASP A 50 11.48 8.13 -2.00
CA ASP A 50 10.13 7.75 -2.44
C ASP A 50 9.73 6.39 -1.84
N VAL A 51 9.54 6.39 -0.53
CA VAL A 51 9.33 5.19 0.28
C VAL A 51 7.96 5.15 0.96
N ALA A 52 7.45 3.94 1.15
CA ALA A 52 6.25 3.67 1.93
C ALA A 52 6.52 2.57 2.96
N ALA A 53 5.98 2.78 4.17
CA ALA A 53 5.74 1.72 5.14
C ALA A 53 4.25 1.43 5.19
N VAL A 54 3.85 0.16 5.14
CA VAL A 54 2.43 -0.22 5.06
C VAL A 54 1.98 -1.04 6.26
N SER A 55 0.69 -0.97 6.60
CA SER A 55 0.08 -1.78 7.65
C SER A 55 -0.18 -3.21 7.20
N ASP A 56 -0.62 -4.06 8.13
CA ASP A 56 -0.94 -5.48 7.87
C ASP A 56 -1.87 -5.70 6.68
N ALA A 57 -2.83 -4.80 6.48
CA ALA A 57 -3.82 -4.88 5.39
C ALA A 57 -3.17 -4.90 4.00
N LEU A 58 -1.98 -4.32 3.83
CA LEU A 58 -1.24 -4.30 2.57
C LEU A 58 0.04 -5.13 2.61
N TRP A 59 0.61 -5.36 3.80
CA TRP A 59 1.93 -5.97 3.98
C TRP A 59 2.02 -7.40 3.45
N ASN A 60 0.94 -8.18 3.59
CA ASN A 60 0.74 -9.54 3.07
C ASN A 60 1.96 -10.47 3.18
N ASN A 61 2.32 -10.86 4.40
CA ASN A 61 3.49 -11.69 4.68
C ASN A 61 4.84 -11.22 4.07
N GLY A 62 4.99 -9.91 3.79
CA GLY A 62 6.16 -9.34 3.14
C GLY A 62 6.11 -9.41 1.61
N GLU A 63 5.05 -9.96 1.01
CA GLU A 63 4.83 -9.91 -0.44
C GLU A 63 4.62 -8.50 -0.95
N ALA A 64 4.38 -7.53 -0.07
CA ALA A 64 4.33 -6.12 -0.43
C ALA A 64 5.70 -5.54 -0.81
N CYS A 65 6.80 -6.16 -0.38
CA CYS A 65 8.15 -5.65 -0.60
C CYS A 65 8.45 -5.34 -2.06
N GLY A 66 8.90 -4.12 -2.34
CA GLY A 66 9.26 -3.65 -3.68
C GLY A 66 8.08 -3.32 -4.59
N LYS A 67 6.83 -3.55 -4.17
CA LYS A 67 5.66 -3.07 -4.91
C LYS A 67 5.61 -1.55 -4.87
N ILE A 68 5.12 -0.96 -5.96
CA ILE A 68 4.91 0.47 -6.09
C ILE A 68 3.45 0.77 -5.76
N VAL A 69 3.24 1.73 -4.86
CA VAL A 69 1.91 2.25 -4.52
C VAL A 69 1.80 3.70 -4.95
N ASN A 70 0.64 4.06 -5.52
CA ASN A 70 0.32 5.43 -5.87
C ASN A 70 -0.46 6.08 -4.72
N VAL A 71 0.11 7.13 -4.13
CA VAL A 71 -0.48 7.82 -2.98
C VAL A 71 -0.99 9.19 -3.43
N ARG A 72 -2.25 9.48 -3.08
CA ARG A 72 -2.91 10.77 -3.36
C ARG A 72 -3.65 11.24 -2.11
N CYS A 73 -3.48 12.52 -1.77
CA CYS A 73 -4.29 13.14 -0.73
C CYS A 73 -5.71 13.41 -1.28
N ILE A 74 -6.72 12.95 -0.55
CA ILE A 74 -8.13 13.08 -0.94
C ILE A 74 -8.98 13.90 0.04
N GLY A 75 -8.43 14.30 1.20
CA GLY A 75 -9.15 15.11 2.17
C GLY A 75 -8.50 15.15 3.55
N ALA A 76 -9.19 15.77 4.50
CA ALA A 76 -8.78 15.86 5.90
C ALA A 76 -9.27 14.65 6.72
N THR A 77 -8.42 14.22 7.66
CA THR A 77 -8.81 13.27 8.73
C THR A 77 -9.25 14.00 10.00
N ASN A 78 -9.10 15.32 10.06
CA ASN A 78 -9.42 16.18 11.20
C ASN A 78 -9.86 17.57 10.73
N LEU A 79 -9.93 18.55 11.65
CA LEU A 79 -10.37 19.91 11.36
C LEU A 79 -9.34 20.77 10.58
N ALA A 80 -8.25 20.19 10.08
CA ALA A 80 -7.25 20.94 9.33
C ALA A 80 -7.86 21.51 8.03
N PRO A 81 -7.78 22.83 7.81
CA PRO A 81 -8.25 23.42 6.57
C PRO A 81 -7.31 23.06 5.42
N GLN A 82 -7.88 22.50 4.33
CA GLN A 82 -7.19 22.23 3.06
C GLN A 82 -5.84 21.46 3.18
N PRO A 83 -5.85 20.21 3.69
CA PRO A 83 -4.61 19.47 3.95
C PRO A 83 -3.92 18.94 2.69
N CYS A 84 -4.62 18.87 1.56
CA CYS A 84 -4.08 18.31 0.32
C CYS A 84 -3.36 19.36 -0.51
N LYS A 85 -2.10 19.07 -0.86
CA LYS A 85 -1.32 19.87 -1.81
C LYS A 85 -1.61 19.43 -3.24
N LEU A 86 -2.36 20.23 -4.00
CA LEU A 86 -2.71 19.99 -5.40
C LEU A 86 -3.32 18.59 -5.65
N ASN A 87 -3.82 18.33 -6.85
CA ASN A 87 -4.41 17.03 -7.17
C ASN A 87 -3.36 16.03 -7.69
N ILE A 88 -2.29 15.81 -6.92
CA ILE A 88 -1.11 15.04 -7.34
C ILE A 88 -1.16 13.62 -6.76
N SER A 89 -0.74 12.65 -7.56
CA SER A 89 -0.46 11.28 -7.14
C SER A 89 1.04 11.02 -7.25
N VAL A 90 1.64 10.45 -6.21
CA VAL A 90 3.08 10.14 -6.14
C VAL A 90 3.27 8.64 -5.98
N ALA A 91 4.20 8.08 -6.74
CA ALA A 91 4.59 6.68 -6.64
C ALA A 91 5.61 6.50 -5.50
N ALA A 92 5.35 5.57 -4.58
CA ALA A 92 6.26 5.21 -3.51
C ALA A 92 6.52 3.70 -3.51
N THR A 93 7.75 3.29 -3.22
CA THR A 93 8.11 1.88 -3.11
C THR A 93 7.88 1.40 -1.68
N ILE A 94 7.17 0.28 -1.52
CA ILE A 94 7.01 -0.35 -0.21
C ILE A 94 8.33 -0.99 0.21
N ILE A 95 8.92 -0.47 1.28
CA ILE A 95 10.20 -0.95 1.81
C ILE A 95 10.07 -1.47 3.24
N ASP A 96 8.97 -1.17 3.93
CA ASP A 96 8.88 -1.36 5.38
C ASP A 96 7.45 -1.65 5.86
N TYR A 97 7.38 -2.09 7.12
CA TYR A 97 6.14 -2.42 7.81
C TYR A 97 5.82 -1.38 8.89
N CYS A 98 4.59 -0.89 8.90
CA CYS A 98 4.12 0.13 9.84
C CYS A 98 3.24 -0.50 10.93
N LEU A 99 3.75 -0.50 12.16
CA LEU A 99 3.01 -0.94 13.35
C LEU A 99 2.53 0.26 14.16
N SER A 100 1.35 0.17 14.77
CA SER A 100 0.88 1.22 15.68
C SER A 100 1.79 1.34 16.90
N LYS A 101 1.96 2.57 17.41
CA LYS A 101 2.80 2.83 18.60
C LYS A 101 2.39 2.00 19.81
N TYR A 102 1.09 1.83 20.03
CA TYR A 102 0.57 1.01 21.12
C TYR A 102 1.05 -0.44 20.98
N VAL A 103 0.80 -1.07 19.83
CA VAL A 103 1.18 -2.48 19.62
C VAL A 103 2.69 -2.64 19.70
N PHE A 104 3.46 -1.71 19.11
CA PHE A 104 4.92 -1.71 19.24
C PHE A 104 5.36 -1.68 20.71
N SER A 105 4.78 -0.79 21.53
CA SER A 105 5.15 -0.65 22.95
C SER A 105 4.80 -1.86 23.82
N VAL A 106 3.85 -2.69 23.37
CA VAL A 106 3.47 -3.94 24.05
C VAL A 106 4.51 -5.03 23.78
N ILE A 107 5.08 -5.07 22.57
CA ILE A 107 5.97 -6.15 22.13
C ILE A 107 7.46 -5.79 22.14
N ALA A 108 7.80 -4.50 22.28
CA ALA A 108 9.17 -4.01 22.24
C ALA A 108 9.37 -2.68 23.00
N ASP A 109 10.61 -2.44 23.42
CA ASP A 109 11.02 -1.13 23.95
C ASP A 109 10.89 -0.06 22.85
N PRO A 110 10.08 0.99 23.03
CA PRO A 110 9.97 2.10 22.07
C PRO A 110 11.32 2.75 21.71
N LYS A 111 12.32 2.67 22.60
CA LYS A 111 13.68 3.16 22.34
C LYS A 111 14.46 2.30 21.36
N ALA A 112 14.11 1.02 21.21
CA ALA A 112 14.71 0.16 20.20
C ALA A 112 14.37 0.67 18.78
N GLY A 113 13.25 1.37 18.62
CA GLY A 113 12.80 2.00 17.38
C GLY A 113 12.31 1.00 16.32
N ARG A 114 13.12 -0.01 15.98
CA ARG A 114 12.84 -1.01 14.94
C ARG A 114 13.15 -2.41 15.45
N ILE A 115 12.27 -3.36 15.17
CA ILE A 115 12.37 -4.75 15.62
C ILE A 115 12.03 -5.70 14.46
N ARG A 116 12.38 -6.98 14.61
CA ARG A 116 11.88 -8.03 13.71
C ARG A 116 10.57 -8.56 14.25
N THR A 117 9.54 -8.60 13.43
CA THR A 117 8.22 -9.15 13.78
C THR A 117 7.87 -10.33 12.88
N ALA A 118 7.12 -11.27 13.44
CA ALA A 118 6.40 -12.31 12.72
C ALA A 118 4.91 -12.12 13.02
N TYR A 119 4.04 -12.47 12.08
CA TYR A 119 2.60 -12.32 12.19
C TYR A 119 1.92 -13.49 11.49
N GLU A 120 0.72 -13.82 11.96
CA GLU A 120 -0.16 -14.88 11.43
C GLU A 120 -1.42 -14.21 10.90
N VAL A 121 -1.93 -14.65 9.76
CA VAL A 121 -3.13 -14.10 9.08
C VAL A 121 -4.20 -15.18 8.98
#